data_AF-A0A2T5TZJ1-F1
#
_entry.id   AF-A0A2T5TZJ1-F1
#
_cell.length_a   1.000
_cell.length_b   1.000
_cell.length_c   1.000
_cell.angle_alpha   90.00
_cell.angle_beta   90.00
_cell.angle_gamma   90.00
#
_symmetry.space_group_name_H-M   'P 1'
#
loop_
_entity.id
_entity.type
_entity.pdbx_description
1 polymer ?
#
loop_
_entity_poly.entity_id
_entity_poly.type
_entity_poly.pdbx_seq_one_letter_code
_entity_poly.pdbx_strand_id
1 'polypeptide(L)'
;MMISAAPPEARQSQSSPQPSNCSPIREQRGLPIEMPRMMGLQTAYEILGGKKALADVLGVCVRSLNYKLNADRGVSNLDLFVTAKTLETRGNKMLEHAAKLRAVLAEAKG
;
A
#
# COMPACT_ATOMS: atom_id res chain seq x y z
N MET A 1 -29.44 20.66 56.07
CA MET A 1 -28.56 19.90 55.16
C MET A 1 -29.34 18.67 54.72
N MET A 2 -29.77 18.62 53.45
CA MET A 2 -30.48 17.47 52.88
C MET A 2 -29.68 16.99 51.67
N ILE A 3 -29.16 15.78 51.75
CA ILE A 3 -28.44 15.12 50.65
C ILE A 3 -29.47 14.22 49.95
N SER A 4 -30.02 14.71 48.84
CA SER A 4 -30.83 13.93 47.91
C SER A 4 -29.92 12.98 47.15
N ALA A 5 -30.01 11.68 47.42
CA ALA A 5 -29.45 10.66 46.56
C ALA A 5 -30.40 10.42 45.38
N ALA A 6 -29.90 10.62 44.15
CA ALA A 6 -30.63 10.31 42.92
C ALA A 6 -30.87 8.78 42.81
N PRO A 7 -31.97 8.35 42.17
CA PRO A 7 -32.32 6.94 42.04
C PRO A 7 -31.29 6.16 41.20
N PRO A 8 -31.04 4.87 41.53
CA PRO A 8 -29.98 4.06 40.91
C PRO A 8 -30.31 3.53 39.50
N GLU A 9 -31.45 3.89 38.92
CA GLU A 9 -31.98 3.25 37.70
C GLU A 9 -31.34 3.70 36.38
N ALA A 10 -30.35 4.60 36.39
CA ALA A 10 -29.63 5.05 35.18
C ALA A 10 -28.30 4.31 34.91
N ARG A 11 -28.08 3.10 35.47
CA ARG A 11 -26.84 2.33 35.30
C ARG A 11 -27.03 0.96 34.65
N GLN A 12 -27.96 0.85 33.70
CA GLN A 12 -27.99 -0.30 32.80
C GLN A 12 -27.70 0.14 31.37
N SER A 13 -26.47 0.60 31.13
CA SER A 13 -25.89 0.50 29.79
C SER A 13 -25.66 -0.99 29.55
N GLN A 14 -26.63 -1.64 28.91
CA GLN A 14 -26.46 -2.99 28.37
C GLN A 14 -25.14 -2.99 27.58
N SER A 15 -24.23 -3.90 27.92
CA SER A 15 -23.06 -4.13 27.09
C SER A 15 -23.56 -4.64 25.75
N SER A 16 -23.66 -3.75 24.77
CA SER A 16 -23.76 -4.16 23.38
C SER A 16 -22.63 -5.16 23.14
N PRO A 17 -22.87 -6.33 22.52
CA PRO A 17 -21.78 -7.16 22.06
C PRO A 17 -20.99 -6.33 21.05
N GLN A 18 -19.90 -5.72 21.51
CA GLN A 18 -18.87 -5.21 20.64
C GLN A 18 -18.47 -6.41 19.79
N PRO A 19 -18.55 -6.34 18.45
CA PRO A 19 -18.01 -7.41 17.64
C PRO A 19 -16.57 -7.62 18.10
N SER A 20 -16.29 -8.82 18.63
CA SER A 20 -14.97 -9.23 19.07
C SER A 20 -14.00 -8.77 17.99
N ASN A 21 -13.03 -7.92 18.34
CA ASN A 21 -12.01 -7.41 17.43
C ASN A 21 -11.67 -8.48 16.38
N CYS A 22 -12.21 -8.34 15.17
CA CYS A 22 -11.93 -9.24 14.05
C CYS A 22 -10.52 -8.90 13.56
N SER A 23 -9.53 -9.18 14.40
CA SER A 23 -8.16 -9.30 13.96
C SER A 23 -8.15 -10.57 13.13
N PRO A 24 -7.94 -10.51 11.80
CA PRO A 24 -7.92 -11.72 11.00
C PRO A 24 -6.86 -12.67 11.57
N ILE A 25 -7.24 -13.96 11.67
CA ILE A 25 -6.33 -15.04 12.08
C ILE A 25 -5.11 -14.95 11.17
N ARG A 26 -3.92 -15.01 11.76
CA ARG A 26 -2.63 -14.86 11.06
C ARG A 26 -2.51 -15.76 9.82
N GLU A 27 -3.18 -16.90 9.87
CA GLU A 27 -3.21 -17.94 8.85
C GLU A 27 -4.05 -17.59 7.61
N GLN A 28 -4.95 -16.60 7.69
CA GLN A 28 -5.74 -16.10 6.55
C GLN A 28 -5.06 -14.97 5.76
N ARG A 29 -3.82 -14.60 6.13
CA ARG A 29 -3.16 -13.40 5.59
C ARG A 29 -2.81 -13.49 4.09
N GLY A 30 -2.87 -14.67 3.47
CA GLY A 30 -2.52 -14.85 2.05
C GLY A 30 -3.67 -15.40 1.20
N LEU A 31 -4.83 -14.74 1.15
CA LEU A 31 -5.83 -15.10 0.14
C LEU A 31 -5.20 -15.02 -1.26
N PRO A 32 -5.45 -15.98 -2.16
CA PRO A 32 -4.79 -16.05 -3.46
C PRO A 32 -4.96 -14.81 -4.35
N ILE A 33 -5.97 -13.96 -4.07
CA ILE A 33 -6.19 -12.68 -4.76
C ILE A 33 -5.14 -11.62 -4.35
N GLU A 34 -4.63 -11.67 -3.11
CA GLU A 34 -3.62 -10.72 -2.62
C GLU A 34 -2.23 -11.05 -3.15
N MET A 35 -1.93 -12.33 -3.43
CA MET A 35 -0.59 -12.76 -3.88
C MET A 35 -0.13 -12.07 -5.18
N PRO A 36 -0.92 -12.02 -6.28
CA PRO A 36 -0.53 -11.29 -7.49
C PRO A 36 -0.32 -9.79 -7.25
N ARG A 37 -1.12 -9.18 -6.37
CA ARG A 37 -1.04 -7.75 -6.05
C ARG A 37 0.25 -7.43 -5.30
N MET A 38 0.57 -8.25 -4.30
CA MET A 38 1.81 -8.12 -3.54
C MET A 38 3.03 -8.38 -4.39
N MET A 39 3.02 -9.44 -5.21
CA MET A 39 4.09 -9.73 -6.16
C MET A 39 4.32 -8.57 -7.14
N GLY A 40 3.24 -7.97 -7.65
CA GLY A 40 3.32 -6.79 -8.50
C GLY A 40 4.01 -5.61 -7.82
N LEU A 41 3.66 -5.31 -6.56
CA LEU A 41 4.36 -4.28 -5.78
C LEU A 41 5.81 -4.66 -5.45
N GLN A 42 6.08 -5.94 -5.23
CA GLN A 42 7.41 -6.45 -4.93
C GLN A 42 8.36 -6.19 -6.12
N THR A 43 7.95 -6.63 -7.31
CA THR A 43 8.70 -6.37 -8.55
C THR A 43 8.80 -4.86 -8.83
N ALA A 44 7.75 -4.09 -8.54
CA ALA A 44 7.77 -2.65 -8.77
C ALA A 44 8.84 -1.92 -7.93
N TYR A 45 9.00 -2.26 -6.65
CA TYR A 45 10.06 -1.60 -5.86
C TYR A 45 11.44 -1.99 -6.36
N GLU A 46 11.65 -3.23 -6.84
CA GLU A 46 12.94 -3.65 -7.39
C GLU A 46 13.28 -2.84 -8.64
N ILE A 47 12.30 -2.63 -9.51
CA ILE A 47 12.44 -1.76 -10.68
C ILE A 47 12.75 -0.33 -10.23
N LEU A 48 11.92 0.28 -9.37
CA LEU A 48 12.02 1.69 -8.99
C LEU A 48 13.27 2.05 -8.18
N GLY A 49 14.04 1.07 -7.69
CA GLY A 49 15.28 1.30 -6.94
C GLY A 49 15.14 1.14 -5.42
N GLY A 50 14.13 0.40 -4.98
CA GLY A 50 13.98 -0.07 -3.60
C GLY A 50 12.66 0.34 -2.95
N LYS A 51 12.44 -0.20 -1.74
CA LYS A 51 11.21 0.03 -0.96
C LYS A 51 10.96 1.50 -0.63
N LYS A 52 12.01 2.29 -0.43
CA LYS A 52 11.88 3.73 -0.15
C LYS A 52 11.25 4.46 -1.35
N ALA A 53 11.75 4.22 -2.56
CA ALA A 53 11.21 4.84 -3.77
C ALA A 53 9.74 4.49 -3.99
N LEU A 54 9.36 3.22 -3.79
CA LEU A 54 7.95 2.84 -3.88
C LEU A 54 7.10 3.46 -2.76
N ALA A 55 7.61 3.56 -1.53
CA ALA A 55 6.91 4.19 -0.43
C ALA A 55 6.65 5.69 -0.69
N ASP A 56 7.65 6.40 -1.22
CA ASP A 56 7.54 7.80 -1.62
C ASP A 56 6.47 7.99 -2.72
N VAL A 57 6.46 7.10 -3.73
CA VAL A 57 5.46 7.09 -4.80
C VAL A 57 4.03 6.89 -4.28
N LEU A 58 3.87 5.98 -3.31
CA LEU A 58 2.58 5.70 -2.69
C LEU A 58 2.18 6.72 -1.62
N GLY A 59 3.05 7.67 -1.27
CA GLY A 59 2.80 8.65 -0.21
C GLY A 59 2.70 8.03 1.19
N VAL A 60 3.38 6.91 1.43
CA VAL A 60 3.35 6.19 2.71
C VAL A 60 4.74 5.97 3.28
N CYS A 61 4.85 5.70 4.58
CA CYS A 61 6.12 5.29 5.18
C CYS A 61 6.51 3.86 4.77
N VAL A 62 7.82 3.57 4.73
CA VAL A 62 8.35 2.21 4.43
C VAL A 62 7.75 1.14 5.34
N ARG A 63 7.49 1.46 6.62
CA ARG A 63 6.80 0.55 7.56
C ARG A 63 5.40 0.18 7.07
N SER A 64 4.64 1.16 6.55
CA SER A 64 3.30 0.94 6.00
C SER A 64 3.37 0.07 4.74
N LEU A 65 4.34 0.34 3.86
CA LEU A 65 4.59 -0.50 2.69
C LEU A 65 4.91 -1.96 3.07
N ASN A 66 5.72 -2.20 4.11
CA ASN A 66 6.00 -3.56 4.58
C ASN A 66 4.74 -4.30 5.03
N TYR A 67 3.79 -3.62 5.68
CA TYR A 67 2.50 -4.26 6.03
C TYR A 67 1.68 -4.65 4.79
N LYS A 68 1.80 -3.91 3.67
CA LYS A 68 1.15 -4.27 2.41
C LYS A 68 1.85 -5.46 1.74
N LEU A 69 3.18 -5.47 1.73
CA LEU A 69 3.99 -6.53 1.14
C LEU A 69 3.95 -7.85 1.94
N ASN A 70 3.76 -7.78 3.26
CA ASN A 70 3.64 -8.95 4.14
C ASN A 70 2.21 -9.48 4.26
N ALA A 71 1.27 -8.96 3.46
CA ALA A 71 -0.13 -9.34 3.49
C ALA A 71 -0.86 -9.04 4.82
N ASP A 72 -0.29 -8.16 5.65
CA ASP A 72 -0.88 -7.80 6.95
C ASP A 72 -2.06 -6.81 6.81
N ARG A 73 -2.07 -5.99 5.75
CA ARG A 73 -3.12 -4.97 5.49
C ARG A 73 -3.75 -5.03 4.09
N GLY A 74 -3.28 -5.93 3.23
CA GLY A 74 -3.72 -6.04 1.83
C GLY A 74 -3.24 -4.90 0.92
N VAL A 75 -3.40 -5.09 -0.38
CA VAL A 75 -2.98 -4.13 -1.42
C VAL A 75 -4.20 -3.53 -2.13
N SER A 76 -4.37 -2.21 -2.00
CA SER A 76 -5.53 -1.53 -2.59
C SER A 76 -5.42 -1.37 -4.11
N ASN A 77 -6.55 -1.21 -4.79
CA ASN A 77 -6.55 -0.90 -6.23
C ASN A 77 -5.83 0.41 -6.55
N LEU A 78 -5.90 1.40 -5.64
CA LEU A 78 -5.21 2.67 -5.79
C LEU A 78 -3.68 2.47 -5.79
N ASP A 79 -3.17 1.62 -4.90
CA ASP A 79 -1.74 1.30 -4.86
C ASP A 79 -1.24 0.74 -6.18
N LEU A 80 -2.02 -0.19 -6.78
CA LEU A 80 -1.71 -0.78 -8.07
C LEU A 80 -1.73 0.27 -9.18
N PHE A 81 -2.76 1.12 -9.21
CA PHE A 81 -2.91 2.15 -10.22
C PHE A 81 -1.76 3.17 -10.18
N VAL A 82 -1.43 3.69 -9.00
CA VAL A 82 -0.35 4.68 -8.82
C VAL A 82 1.00 4.06 -9.18
N THR A 83 1.24 2.81 -8.75
CA THR A 83 2.47 2.09 -9.07
C THR A 83 2.60 1.87 -10.58
N ALA A 84 1.55 1.41 -11.25
CA ALA A 84 1.54 1.20 -12.71
C ALA A 84 1.83 2.51 -13.46
N LYS A 85 1.16 3.61 -13.12
CA LYS A 85 1.40 4.92 -13.75
C LYS A 85 2.83 5.42 -13.56
N THR A 86 3.41 5.15 -12.40
CA THR A 86 4.80 5.50 -12.11
C THR A 86 5.78 4.69 -12.95
N LEU A 87 5.54 3.37 -13.08
CA LEU A 87 6.35 2.50 -13.94
C LEU A 87 6.26 2.89 -15.41
N GLU A 88 5.05 3.19 -15.92
CA GLU A 88 4.84 3.71 -17.28
C GLU A 88 5.64 4.99 -17.52
N THR A 89 5.55 5.95 -16.60
CA THR A 89 6.26 7.23 -16.69
C THR A 89 7.77 7.03 -16.74
N ARG A 90 8.30 6.14 -15.89
CA ARG A 90 9.73 5.83 -15.88
C ARG A 90 10.17 5.10 -17.15
N GLY A 91 9.37 4.14 -17.61
CA GLY A 91 9.61 3.42 -18.86
C GLY A 91 9.68 4.36 -20.07
N ASN A 92 8.74 5.30 -20.17
CA ASN A 92 8.74 6.30 -21.25
C ASN A 92 10.01 7.16 -21.23
N LYS A 93 10.42 7.64 -20.05
CA LYS A 93 11.69 8.39 -19.92
C LYS A 93 12.91 7.57 -20.34
N MET A 94 12.94 6.27 -20.04
CA MET A 94 14.02 5.38 -20.48
C MET A 94 14.02 5.18 -22.00
N LEU A 95 12.85 5.03 -22.62
CA LEU A 95 12.72 4.92 -24.07
C LEU A 95 13.14 6.20 -24.79
N GLU A 96 12.74 7.36 -24.28
CA GLU A 96 13.18 8.66 -24.79
C GLU A 96 14.70 8.81 -24.71
N HIS A 97 15.30 8.45 -23.58
CA HIS A 97 16.75 8.50 -23.42
C HIS A 97 17.47 7.54 -24.39
N ALA A 98 16.95 6.31 -24.55
CA ALA A 98 17.47 5.37 -25.52
C ALA A 98 17.37 5.89 -26.96
N ALA A 99 16.28 6.58 -27.32
CA ALA A 99 16.13 7.21 -28.63
C ALA A 99 17.19 8.30 -28.87
N LYS A 100 17.47 9.15 -27.87
CA LYS A 100 18.54 10.15 -27.93
C LYS A 100 19.91 9.51 -28.20
N LEU A 101 20.23 8.44 -27.48
CA LEU A 101 21.51 7.73 -27.69
C LEU A 101 21.62 7.13 -29.09
N ARG A 102 20.52 6.58 -29.64
CA ARG A 102 20.51 6.07 -31.03
C ARG A 102 20.69 7.19 -32.06
N ALA A 103 20.13 8.37 -31.81
CA ALA A 103 20.32 9.53 -32.69
C ALA A 103 21.79 9.98 -32.72
N VAL A 104 22.45 10.07 -31.55
CA VAL A 104 23.90 10.39 -31.47
C VAL A 104 24.74 9.38 -32.26
N LEU A 105 24.41 8.09 -32.18
CA LEU A 105 25.10 7.06 -32.96
C LEU A 105 24.86 7.15 -34.48
N ALA A 106 23.68 7.64 -34.90
CA ALA A 106 23.38 7.84 -36.31
C ALA A 106 24.15 9.04 -36.88
N GLU A 107 24.21 10.14 -36.12
CA GLU A 107 24.99 11.33 -36.47
C GLU A 107 26.49 11.03 -36.58
N ALA A 108 27.03 10.17 -35.71
CA ALA A 108 28.45 9.77 -35.77
C ALA A 108 28.82 8.86 -36.96
N LYS A 109 27.82 8.31 -37.68
CA LYS A 109 28.02 7.41 -38.83
C LYS A 109 27.78 8.07 -40.19
N GLY A 110 27.21 9.28 -40.21
CA GLY A 110 26.99 10.08 -41.42
C GLY A 110 28.12 11.08 -41.62
#